data_AF-A0A5C8LL72-F1
#
_entry.id   AF-A0A5C8LL72-F1
#
_cell.length_a   1.000
_cell.length_b   1.000
_cell.length_c   1.000
_cell.angle_alpha   90.00
_cell.angle_beta   90.00
_cell.angle_gamma   90.00
#
_symmetry.space_group_name_H-M   'P 1'
#
loop_
_entity.id
_entity.type
_entity.pdbx_description
1 polymer ?
#
loop_
_entity_poly.entity_id
_entity_poly.type
_entity_poly.pdbx_seq_one_letter_code
_entity_poly.pdbx_strand_id
1 'polypeptide(L)'
;MNNSKAQKIIKKILDDLEHAGIITNTLVADLKELRPYAVEEKRPVIAKALRLTTEHIEEHYTFDIPIPEDDPIEDEEEIVKSEFNADESLMYLINLIKDSENKHNIEEIREYNRALNEYEF
;
A
#
# COMPACT_ATOMS: atom_id res chain seq x y z
N MET A 1 2.56 4.63 -11.54
CA MET A 1 2.74 3.68 -12.68
C MET A 1 2.16 4.27 -13.95
N ASN A 2 2.64 3.97 -15.15
CA ASN A 2 2.19 4.68 -16.37
C ASN A 2 1.29 3.85 -17.31
N ASN A 3 1.24 2.53 -17.13
CA ASN A 3 0.40 1.66 -17.95
C ASN A 3 -1.09 1.92 -17.71
N SER A 4 -1.84 2.15 -18.78
CA SER A 4 -3.28 2.48 -18.70
C SER A 4 -4.14 1.37 -18.13
N LYS A 5 -3.77 0.09 -18.31
CA LYS A 5 -4.46 -1.04 -17.68
C LYS A 5 -4.14 -1.10 -16.19
N ALA A 6 -2.88 -0.88 -15.81
CA ALA A 6 -2.49 -0.81 -14.42
C ALA A 6 -3.21 0.31 -13.67
N GLN A 7 -3.34 1.49 -14.29
CA GLN A 7 -4.12 2.62 -13.75
C GLN A 7 -5.61 2.29 -13.55
N LYS A 8 -6.21 1.48 -14.42
CA LYS A 8 -7.59 1.01 -14.22
C LYS A 8 -7.73 0.08 -13.03
N ILE A 9 -6.78 -0.83 -12.84
CA ILE A 9 -6.77 -1.75 -11.69
C ILE A 9 -6.55 -0.97 -10.39
N ILE A 10 -5.61 -0.01 -10.38
CA ILE A 10 -5.39 0.88 -9.22
C ILE A 10 -6.66 1.63 -8.86
N LYS A 11 -7.34 2.22 -9.86
CA LYS A 11 -8.60 2.92 -9.62
C LYS A 11 -9.66 1.98 -9.05
N LYS A 12 -9.80 0.79 -9.61
CA LYS A 12 -10.73 -0.23 -9.10
C LYS A 12 -10.46 -0.57 -7.64
N ILE A 13 -9.20 -0.82 -7.27
CA ILE A 13 -8.80 -1.11 -5.89
C ILE A 13 -9.20 0.04 -4.95
N LEU A 14 -8.91 1.28 -5.34
CA LEU A 14 -9.27 2.45 -4.53
C LEU A 14 -10.79 2.60 -4.38
N ASP A 15 -11.53 2.47 -5.48
CA ASP A 15 -12.99 2.53 -5.47
C ASP A 15 -13.58 1.41 -4.57
N ASP A 16 -13.06 0.18 -4.66
CA ASP A 16 -13.50 -0.95 -3.82
C ASP A 16 -13.20 -0.71 -2.33
N LEU A 17 -12.02 -0.21 -1.99
CA LEU A 17 -11.64 0.12 -0.60
C LEU A 17 -12.50 1.25 -0.03
N GLU A 18 -12.79 2.30 -0.81
CA GLU A 18 -13.61 3.43 -0.36
C GLU A 18 -15.06 3.01 -0.04
N HIS A 19 -15.63 2.08 -0.81
CA HIS A 19 -17.05 1.72 -0.68
C HIS A 19 -17.30 0.50 0.20
N ALA A 20 -16.35 -0.42 0.27
CA ALA A 20 -16.53 -1.71 0.94
C ALA A 20 -15.39 -2.13 1.87
N GLY A 21 -14.30 -1.35 1.94
CA GLY A 21 -13.11 -1.69 2.71
C GLY A 21 -12.36 -2.90 2.14
N ILE A 22 -11.49 -3.50 2.94
CA ILE A 22 -10.73 -4.68 2.55
C ILE A 22 -11.64 -5.91 2.34
N ILE A 23 -11.84 -6.29 1.08
CA ILE A 23 -12.39 -7.59 0.67
C ILE A 23 -11.24 -8.48 0.20
N THR A 24 -10.70 -9.31 1.10
CA THR A 24 -9.46 -10.11 0.91
C THR A 24 -9.36 -10.79 -0.45
N ASN A 25 -10.37 -11.59 -0.84
CA ASN A 25 -10.33 -12.38 -2.08
C ASN A 25 -10.24 -11.50 -3.33
N THR A 26 -11.00 -10.41 -3.37
CA THR A 26 -11.02 -9.47 -4.49
C THR A 26 -9.72 -8.70 -4.57
N LEU A 27 -9.28 -8.17 -3.43
CA LEU A 27 -8.07 -7.36 -3.32
C LEU A 27 -6.81 -8.15 -3.67
N VAL A 28 -6.68 -9.38 -3.18
CA VAL A 28 -5.56 -10.29 -3.52
C VAL A 28 -5.49 -10.56 -5.02
N ALA A 29 -6.64 -10.80 -5.66
CA ALA A 29 -6.69 -11.02 -7.10
C ALA A 29 -6.23 -9.78 -7.88
N ASP A 30 -6.71 -8.59 -7.50
CA ASP A 30 -6.36 -7.34 -8.15
C ASP A 30 -4.87 -6.98 -7.96
N LEU A 31 -4.32 -7.18 -6.75
CA LEU A 31 -2.90 -6.94 -6.47
C LEU A 31 -1.99 -7.88 -7.29
N LYS A 32 -2.38 -9.16 -7.40
CA LYS A 32 -1.68 -10.15 -8.24
C LYS A 32 -1.77 -9.80 -9.73
N GLU A 33 -2.90 -9.26 -10.20
CA GLU A 33 -3.04 -8.76 -11.58
C GLU A 33 -2.24 -7.48 -11.82
N LEU A 34 -2.11 -6.61 -10.81
CA LEU A 34 -1.38 -5.35 -10.91
C LEU A 34 0.13 -5.55 -11.00
N ARG A 35 0.67 -6.53 -10.26
CA ARG A 35 2.11 -6.76 -10.10
C ARG A 35 2.89 -6.98 -11.42
N PRO A 36 2.42 -7.76 -12.41
CA PRO A 36 3.08 -7.91 -13.70
C PRO A 36 3.41 -6.58 -14.38
N TYR A 37 2.51 -5.59 -14.32
CA TYR A 37 2.75 -4.27 -14.92
C TYR A 37 3.92 -3.53 -14.25
N ALA A 38 4.05 -3.63 -12.92
CA ALA A 38 5.20 -3.06 -12.21
C ALA A 38 6.53 -3.73 -12.63
N VAL A 39 6.51 -5.03 -12.92
CA VAL A 39 7.67 -5.78 -13.42
C VAL A 39 8.02 -5.35 -14.85
N GLU A 40 7.03 -5.27 -15.74
CA GLU A 40 7.20 -4.81 -17.13
C GLU A 40 7.76 -3.38 -17.20
N GLU A 41 7.29 -2.49 -16.33
CA GLU A 41 7.78 -1.12 -16.20
C GLU A 41 9.14 -1.01 -15.49
N LYS A 42 9.76 -2.12 -15.08
CA LYS A 42 11.02 -2.18 -14.33
C LYS A 42 10.98 -1.35 -13.04
N ARG A 43 9.88 -1.47 -12.28
CA ARG A 43 9.69 -0.83 -10.97
C ARG A 43 9.80 -1.86 -9.84
N PRO A 44 11.02 -2.31 -9.46
CA PRO A 44 11.20 -3.39 -8.50
C PRO A 44 10.66 -3.07 -7.09
N VAL A 45 10.73 -1.80 -6.66
CA VAL A 45 10.22 -1.37 -5.35
C VAL A 45 8.70 -1.55 -5.26
N ILE A 46 7.97 -1.18 -6.32
CA ILE A 46 6.52 -1.35 -6.42
C ILE A 46 6.15 -2.82 -6.56
N ALA A 47 6.86 -3.57 -7.42
CA ALA A 47 6.61 -5.00 -7.59
C ALA A 47 6.86 -5.80 -6.31
N LYS A 48 7.77 -5.33 -5.44
CA LYS A 48 7.99 -5.87 -4.09
C LYS A 48 6.85 -5.46 -3.15
N ALA A 49 6.45 -4.19 -3.12
CA ALA A 49 5.35 -3.73 -2.27
C ALA A 49 4.06 -4.50 -2.58
N LEU A 50 3.67 -4.59 -3.85
CA LEU A 50 2.48 -5.35 -4.27
C LEU A 50 2.55 -6.82 -3.84
N ARG A 51 3.73 -7.46 -3.90
CA ARG A 51 3.92 -8.84 -3.45
C ARG A 51 3.72 -8.95 -1.94
N LEU A 52 4.41 -8.11 -1.17
CA LEU A 52 4.35 -8.16 0.30
C LEU A 52 2.96 -7.82 0.82
N THR A 53 2.31 -6.80 0.26
CA THR A 53 0.92 -6.47 0.60
C THR A 53 -0.03 -7.63 0.29
N THR A 54 0.17 -8.33 -0.83
CA THR A 54 -0.61 -9.54 -1.15
C THR A 54 -0.39 -10.64 -0.10
N GLU A 55 0.87 -10.95 0.22
CA GLU A 55 1.24 -11.96 1.22
C GLU A 55 0.63 -11.62 2.59
N HIS A 56 0.74 -10.36 3.02
CA HIS A 56 0.17 -9.86 4.27
C HIS A 56 -1.35 -10.03 4.33
N ILE A 57 -2.07 -9.62 3.28
CA ILE A 57 -3.53 -9.73 3.24
C ILE A 57 -3.98 -11.20 3.20
N GLU A 58 -3.25 -12.07 2.50
CA GLU A 58 -3.55 -13.51 2.46
C GLU A 58 -3.40 -14.18 3.84
N GLU A 59 -2.44 -13.71 4.65
CA GLU A 59 -2.14 -14.30 5.95
C GLU A 59 -2.96 -13.70 7.10
N HIS A 60 -3.16 -12.38 7.09
CA HIS A 60 -3.81 -11.64 8.18
C HIS A 60 -5.27 -11.29 7.91
N TYR A 61 -5.74 -11.39 6.67
CA TYR A 61 -7.08 -10.98 6.24
C TYR A 61 -7.38 -9.48 6.44
N THR A 62 -6.35 -8.67 6.67
CA THR A 62 -6.39 -7.21 6.87
C THR A 62 -5.06 -6.60 6.39
N PHE A 63 -4.87 -5.29 6.53
CA PHE A 63 -3.63 -4.60 6.23
C PHE A 63 -3.13 -3.84 7.47
N ASP A 64 -2.48 -4.55 8.39
CA ASP A 64 -2.04 -4.05 9.70
C ASP A 64 -0.70 -3.31 9.67
N ILE A 65 -0.49 -2.49 8.65
CA ILE A 65 0.73 -1.69 8.50
C ILE A 65 0.35 -0.22 8.63
N PRO A 66 0.89 0.52 9.62
CA PRO A 66 0.59 1.94 9.77
C PRO A 66 1.13 2.76 8.59
N ILE A 67 0.55 3.93 8.37
CA ILE A 67 1.11 4.92 7.45
C ILE A 67 2.48 5.33 8.00
N PRO A 68 3.55 5.33 7.18
CA PRO A 68 4.86 5.81 7.61
C PRO A 68 4.76 7.25 8.10
N GLU A 69 5.30 7.53 9.29
CA GLU A 69 5.35 8.88 9.84
C GLU A 69 6.58 9.61 9.29
N ASP A 70 6.37 10.84 8.79
CA ASP A 70 7.43 11.65 8.15
C ASP A 70 8.40 12.31 9.15
N ASP A 71 8.11 12.34 10.46
CA ASP A 71 8.95 13.03 11.45
C ASP A 71 9.00 12.31 12.82
N PRO A 72 10.16 12.28 13.50
CA PRO A 72 10.20 11.99 14.93
C PRO A 72 9.49 13.14 15.65
N ILE A 73 8.38 12.84 16.32
CA ILE A 73 7.62 13.82 17.10
C ILE A 73 8.51 14.32 18.26
N GLU A 74 9.22 15.44 18.06
CA GLU A 74 9.71 16.32 19.13
C GLU A 74 8.52 17.15 19.58
N ASP A 75 7.65 16.61 20.45
CA ASP A 75 6.92 17.36 21.49
C ASP A 75 5.96 16.42 22.24
N GLU A 76 6.13 16.34 23.56
CA GLU A 76 5.46 15.44 24.51
C GLU A 76 4.01 15.84 24.85
N GLU A 77 3.37 16.74 24.10
CA GLU A 77 2.06 17.30 24.46
C GLU A 77 0.97 16.97 23.43
N GLU A 78 0.11 16.02 23.81
CA GLU A 78 -1.14 15.62 23.14
C GLU A 78 -1.02 15.10 21.69
N ILE A 79 -0.41 13.92 21.54
CA ILE A 79 -0.75 13.03 20.43
C ILE A 79 -2.21 12.60 20.63
N VAL A 80 -3.13 13.24 19.93
CA VAL A 80 -4.40 12.59 19.58
C VAL A 80 -3.98 11.35 18.82
N LYS A 81 -3.98 10.19 19.48
CA LYS A 81 -3.75 8.90 18.81
C LYS A 81 -4.84 8.80 17.75
N SER A 82 -4.52 9.14 16.51
CA SER A 82 -5.32 8.76 15.36
C SER A 82 -5.45 7.25 15.47
N GLU A 83 -6.69 6.77 15.60
CA GLU A 83 -6.93 5.33 15.61
C GLU A 83 -6.44 4.79 14.27
N PHE A 84 -5.55 3.79 14.34
CA PHE A 84 -5.05 3.11 13.16
C PHE A 84 -6.22 2.54 12.35
N ASN A 85 -6.27 2.87 11.06
CA ASN A 85 -7.26 2.36 10.13
C ASN A 85 -6.56 1.64 8.96
N ALA A 86 -6.82 0.33 8.85
CA ALA A 86 -6.21 -0.54 7.85
C ALA A 86 -6.60 -0.14 6.41
N ASP A 87 -7.87 0.22 6.20
CA ASP A 87 -8.37 0.63 4.88
C ASP A 87 -7.67 1.94 4.45
N GLU A 88 -7.58 2.91 5.36
CA GLU A 88 -6.90 4.19 5.09
C GLU A 88 -5.42 4.02 4.78
N SER A 89 -4.71 3.21 5.56
CA SER A 89 -3.29 2.95 5.32
C SER A 89 -3.05 2.23 3.98
N LEU A 90 -3.91 1.27 3.65
CA LEU A 90 -3.81 0.59 2.35
C LEU A 90 -4.13 1.53 1.19
N MET A 91 -5.20 2.33 1.30
CA MET A 91 -5.54 3.34 0.30
C MET A 91 -4.39 4.34 0.08
N TYR A 92 -3.69 4.72 1.15
CA TYR A 92 -2.52 5.56 1.08
C TYR A 92 -1.40 4.91 0.23
N LEU A 93 -1.00 3.67 0.57
CA LEU A 93 -0.01 2.92 -0.21
C LEU A 93 -0.41 2.79 -1.70
N ILE A 94 -1.67 2.50 -1.99
CA ILE A 94 -2.15 2.38 -3.38
C ILE A 94 -2.10 3.73 -4.12
N ASN A 95 -2.36 4.86 -3.45
CA ASN A 95 -2.17 6.19 -4.02
C ASN A 95 -0.69 6.53 -4.26
N LEU A 96 0.23 6.11 -3.39
CA LEU A 96 1.67 6.26 -3.65
C LEU A 96 2.08 5.51 -4.93
N ILE A 97 1.57 4.30 -5.12
CA ILE A 97 1.82 3.47 -6.32
C ILE A 97 1.21 4.10 -7.58
N LYS A 98 0.03 4.70 -7.45
CA LYS A 98 -0.63 5.45 -8.53
C LYS A 98 0.29 6.55 -9.07
N ASP A 99 0.82 7.38 -8.17
CA ASP A 99 1.62 8.56 -8.49
C ASP A 99 3.14 8.34 -8.33
N SER A 100 3.57 7.10 -8.59
CA SER A 100 4.96 6.64 -8.39
C SER A 100 6.03 7.26 -9.31
N GLU A 101 5.72 8.32 -10.04
CA GLU A 101 6.73 9.19 -10.69
C GLU A 101 7.36 10.14 -9.68
N ASN A 102 6.64 10.47 -8.60
CA ASN A 102 7.18 11.23 -7.50
C ASN A 102 8.21 10.39 -6.74
N LYS A 103 9.44 10.92 -6.61
CA LYS A 103 10.52 10.23 -5.90
C LYS A 103 10.21 10.05 -4.41
N HIS A 104 9.51 11.01 -3.80
CA HIS A 104 9.12 10.92 -2.39
C HIS A 104 8.20 9.73 -2.14
N ASN A 105 7.15 9.56 -2.97
CA ASN A 105 6.28 8.39 -2.92
C ASN A 105 7.07 7.07 -3.02
N ILE A 106 8.15 7.03 -3.80
CA ILE A 106 8.99 5.83 -3.89
C ILE A 106 9.75 5.56 -2.58
N GLU A 107 10.21 6.59 -1.86
CA GLU A 107 10.83 6.43 -0.55
C GLU A 107 9.83 5.90 0.48
N GLU A 108 8.64 6.47 0.56
CA GLU A 108 7.59 5.97 1.47
C GLU A 108 7.16 4.54 1.12
N ILE A 109 7.08 4.18 -0.16
CA ILE A 109 6.84 2.77 -0.56
C ILE A 109 7.98 1.86 -0.05
N ARG A 110 9.22 2.35 0.06
CA ARG A 110 10.31 1.56 0.67
C ARG A 110 10.11 1.40 2.17
N GLU A 111 9.52 2.37 2.85
CA GLU A 111 9.19 2.30 4.27
C GLU A 111 8.06 1.30 4.50
N TYR A 112 7.00 1.33 3.69
CA TYR A 112 5.99 0.28 3.67
C TYR A 112 6.59 -1.11 3.42
N ASN A 113 7.50 -1.23 2.45
CA ASN A 113 8.21 -2.48 2.22
C ASN A 113 9.01 -2.92 3.46
N ARG A 114 9.63 -2.00 4.19
CA ARG A 114 10.38 -2.32 5.41
C ARG A 114 9.42 -2.83 6.49
N ALA A 115 8.38 -2.06 6.79
CA ALA A 115 7.36 -2.42 7.78
C ALA A 115 6.72 -3.79 7.47
N LEU A 116 6.37 -4.06 6.21
CA LEU A 116 5.82 -5.35 5.78
C LEU A 116 6.81 -6.53 5.94
N ASN A 117 8.13 -6.31 5.83
CA ASN A 117 9.09 -7.40 6.05
C ASN A 117 9.41 -7.61 7.54
N GLU A 118 9.27 -6.56 8.35
CA GLU A 118 9.54 -6.57 9.79
C GLU A 118 8.31 -6.89 10.62
N TYR A 119 7.13 -7.00 9.99
CA TYR A 119 5.90 -7.36 10.66
C TYR A 119 6.00 -8.78 11.23
N GLU A 120 6.01 -8.89 12.56
CA GLU A 120 5.97 -10.15 13.31
C GLU A 120 4.60 -10.31 13.99
N PHE A 121 4.09 -11.55 14.00
CA PHE A 121 2.77 -11.97 14.49
C PHE A 121 2.61 -11.91 16.00
#